data_AF-A0A7S9WS78-F1
#
_entry.id   AF-A0A7S9WS78-F1
#
_cell.length_a   1.000
_cell.length_b   1.000
_cell.length_c   1.000
_cell.angle_alpha   90.00
_cell.angle_beta   90.00
_cell.angle_gamma   90.00
#
_symmetry.space_group_name_H-M   'P 1'
#
loop_
_entity.id
_entity.type
_entity.pdbx_description
1 polymer ?
#
loop_
_entity_poly.entity_id
_entity_poly.type
_entity_poly.pdbx_seq_one_letter_code
_entity_poly.pdbx_strand_id
1 'polypeptide(L)'
;MDKFQEKYIKLSKDYYKNNGNAASVEALYQFKEELEASEDMQAKSVLVDIYQLLSMQKSAYELLLKIHDKNDKKQLKTLGYLAQFMDEGDKRAVPRPKSKEQILAQKAKAATLPKFRYHPEPLKTGAFKDDMCVICECCGKNTEIYYENGIYSEQDVTYLCPACIANGEAAKKFDATFVQGADKLATDDAKKDEELFERTPGYESWQGEHWVACCDDYCAFLGDVGTKELEELGIADEVFADYAKRDDYDAKMARELLVAGGDFAGYLFRCLHCKKYHIYIDAC
;
A
#
# COMPACT_ATOMS: atom_id res chain seq x y z
N MET A 1 -19.97 19.94 24.68
CA MET A 1 -19.36 19.10 23.63
C MET A 1 -20.30 17.93 23.47
N ASP A 2 -20.72 17.62 22.24
CA ASP A 2 -21.68 16.54 22.00
C ASP A 2 -21.00 15.16 22.10
N LYS A 3 -21.77 14.11 22.38
CA LYS A 3 -21.29 12.74 22.58
C LYS A 3 -20.57 12.19 21.36
N PHE A 4 -20.98 12.54 20.14
CA PHE A 4 -20.28 12.12 18.92
C PHE A 4 -18.89 12.78 18.83
N GLN A 5 -18.80 14.07 19.13
CA GLN A 5 -17.53 14.80 19.13
C GLN A 5 -16.55 14.26 20.19
N GLU A 6 -17.04 13.93 21.38
CA GLU A 6 -16.23 13.33 22.44
C GLU A 6 -15.65 11.97 22.04
N LYS A 7 -16.48 11.13 21.42
CA LYS A 7 -16.06 9.82 20.90
C LYS A 7 -15.04 9.98 19.78
N TYR A 8 -15.25 10.91 18.85
CA TYR A 8 -14.29 11.23 17.80
C TYR A 8 -12.92 11.67 18.35
N ILE A 9 -12.89 12.59 19.32
CA ILE A 9 -11.63 13.07 19.92
C ILE A 9 -10.86 11.92 20.58
N LYS A 10 -11.56 10.99 21.23
CA LYS A 10 -10.92 9.81 21.82
C LYS A 10 -10.33 8.91 20.74
N LEU A 11 -11.11 8.57 19.71
CA LEU A 11 -10.68 7.67 18.65
C LEU A 11 -9.54 8.27 17.81
N SER A 12 -9.58 9.56 17.51
CA SER A 12 -8.50 10.23 16.76
C SER A 12 -7.20 10.26 17.57
N LYS A 13 -7.26 10.51 18.88
CA LYS A 13 -6.08 10.39 19.76
C LYS A 13 -5.52 8.97 19.76
N ASP A 14 -6.38 7.96 19.85
CA ASP A 14 -5.94 6.56 19.83
C ASP A 14 -5.35 6.18 18.45
N TYR A 15 -5.91 6.67 17.34
CA TYR A 15 -5.36 6.51 15.99
C TYR A 15 -3.96 7.09 15.87
N TYR A 16 -3.76 8.36 16.21
CA TYR A 16 -2.45 9.01 16.11
C TYR A 16 -1.44 8.42 17.10
N LYS A 17 -1.84 8.11 18.34
CA LYS A 17 -0.97 7.49 19.34
C LYS A 17 -0.44 6.13 18.88
N ASN A 18 -1.24 5.39 18.12
CA ASN A 18 -0.88 4.06 17.65
C ASN A 18 -0.42 4.04 16.17
N ASN A 19 -0.21 5.20 15.55
CA ASN A 19 0.11 5.35 14.12
C ASN A 19 -0.84 4.55 13.21
N GLY A 20 -2.15 4.62 13.45
CA GLY A 20 -3.14 3.98 12.59
C GLY A 20 -3.07 2.46 12.56
N ASN A 21 -2.71 1.80 13.68
CA ASN A 21 -2.74 0.34 13.74
C ASN A 21 -4.15 -0.23 13.43
N ALA A 22 -4.19 -1.52 13.08
CA ALA A 22 -5.43 -2.19 12.69
C ALA A 22 -6.59 -2.01 13.71
N ALA A 23 -6.31 -2.08 15.01
CA ALA A 23 -7.34 -1.91 16.04
C ALA A 23 -7.94 -0.50 16.04
N SER A 24 -7.10 0.53 15.91
CA SER A 24 -7.55 1.93 15.87
C SER A 24 -8.33 2.26 14.59
N VAL A 25 -7.89 1.74 13.44
CA VAL A 25 -8.58 1.91 12.16
C VAL A 25 -9.94 1.19 12.17
N GLU A 26 -10.01 -0.04 12.68
CA GLU A 26 -11.29 -0.75 12.80
C GLU A 26 -12.28 -0.01 13.70
N ALA A 27 -11.80 0.59 14.80
CA ALA A 27 -12.65 1.40 15.68
C ALA A 27 -13.19 2.67 14.98
N LEU A 28 -12.39 3.30 14.09
CA LEU A 28 -12.86 4.41 13.25
C LEU A 28 -13.91 3.95 12.24
N TYR A 29 -13.72 2.80 11.59
CA TYR A 29 -14.71 2.25 10.66
C TYR A 29 -16.03 1.88 11.33
N GLN A 30 -15.99 1.27 12.52
CA GLN A 30 -17.20 0.98 13.29
C GLN A 30 -17.94 2.27 13.67
N PHE A 31 -17.21 3.33 14.01
CA PHE A 31 -17.83 4.60 14.33
C PHE A 31 -18.36 5.33 13.08
N LYS A 32 -17.66 5.24 11.94
CA LYS A 32 -18.14 5.71 10.64
C LYS A 32 -19.51 5.09 10.32
N GLU A 33 -19.65 3.77 10.47
CA GLU A 33 -20.92 3.05 10.21
C GLU A 33 -22.04 3.51 11.15
N GLU A 34 -21.74 3.73 12.44
CA GLU A 34 -22.70 4.29 13.41
C GLU A 34 -23.19 5.68 13.00
N LEU A 35 -22.28 6.55 12.53
CA LEU A 35 -22.62 7.92 12.10
C LEU A 35 -23.34 7.95 10.74
N GLU A 36 -23.03 7.01 9.84
CA GLU A 36 -23.72 6.84 8.56
C GLU A 36 -25.19 6.47 8.77
N ALA A 37 -25.47 5.61 9.74
CA ALA A 37 -26.83 5.18 10.10
C ALA A 37 -27.65 6.25 10.85
N SER A 38 -27.02 7.29 11.38
CA SER A 38 -27.70 8.38 12.10
C SER A 38 -28.22 9.46 11.16
N GLU A 39 -29.41 10.01 11.43
CA GLU A 39 -29.94 11.21 10.75
C GLU A 39 -29.55 12.53 11.45
N ASP A 40 -28.89 12.44 12.62
CA ASP A 40 -28.49 13.59 13.42
C ASP A 40 -27.44 14.47 12.70
N MET A 41 -27.67 15.79 12.67
CA MET A 41 -26.79 16.74 11.96
C MET A 41 -25.40 16.85 12.59
N GLN A 42 -25.29 16.74 13.91
CA GLN A 42 -24.02 16.69 14.61
C GLN A 42 -23.28 15.40 14.27
N ALA A 43 -23.98 14.26 14.16
CA ALA A 43 -23.39 13.01 13.67
C ALA A 43 -22.85 13.16 12.24
N LYS A 44 -23.57 13.83 11.34
CA LYS A 44 -23.08 14.12 9.98
C LYS A 44 -21.87 15.04 9.96
N SER A 45 -21.82 16.05 10.85
CA SER A 45 -20.63 16.89 10.99
C SER A 45 -19.41 16.09 11.44
N VAL A 46 -19.57 15.19 12.42
CA VAL A 46 -18.48 14.32 12.90
C VAL A 46 -18.08 13.28 11.84
N LEU A 47 -19.03 12.82 11.02
CA LEU A 47 -18.74 11.90 9.92
C LEU A 47 -17.82 12.54 8.87
N VAL A 48 -17.95 13.83 8.59
CA VAL A 48 -17.00 14.57 7.73
C VAL A 48 -15.58 14.55 8.33
N ASP A 49 -15.45 14.70 9.65
CA ASP A 49 -14.15 14.61 10.32
C ASP A 49 -13.57 13.18 10.26
N ILE A 50 -14.40 12.15 10.41
CA ILE A 50 -14.00 10.74 10.27
C ILE A 50 -13.56 10.43 8.84
N TYR A 51 -14.30 10.90 7.82
CA TYR A 51 -13.90 10.73 6.43
C TYR A 51 -12.54 11.37 6.14
N GLN A 52 -12.31 12.60 6.62
CA GLN A 52 -10.99 13.24 6.49
C GLN A 52 -9.89 12.45 7.20
N LEU A 53 -10.15 11.94 8.41
CA LEU A 53 -9.18 11.16 9.18
C LEU A 53 -8.82 9.82 8.51
N LEU A 54 -9.79 9.21 7.82
CA LEU A 54 -9.59 8.00 7.02
C LEU A 54 -9.14 8.30 5.58
N SER A 55 -8.79 9.54 5.25
CA SER A 55 -8.39 9.98 3.90
C SER A 55 -9.44 9.72 2.81
N MET A 56 -10.72 9.63 3.18
CA MET A 56 -11.87 9.51 2.27
C MET A 56 -12.31 10.90 1.78
N GLN A 57 -11.47 11.54 0.96
CA GLN A 57 -11.61 12.95 0.59
C GLN A 57 -12.90 13.26 -0.19
N LYS A 58 -13.30 12.37 -1.12
CA LYS A 58 -14.52 12.54 -1.91
C LYS A 58 -15.75 12.35 -1.03
N SER A 59 -15.75 11.31 -0.19
CA SER A 59 -16.84 11.08 0.77
C SER A 59 -17.01 12.28 1.73
N ALA A 60 -15.90 12.84 2.22
CA ALA A 60 -15.91 14.06 3.03
C ALA A 60 -16.50 15.26 2.28
N TYR A 61 -16.07 15.48 1.04
CA TYR A 61 -16.54 16.59 0.20
C TYR A 61 -18.05 16.51 -0.05
N GLU A 62 -18.52 15.35 -0.53
CA GLU A 62 -19.93 15.16 -0.90
C GLU A 62 -20.87 15.32 0.29
N LEU A 63 -20.46 14.86 1.46
CA LEU A 63 -21.24 15.05 2.69
C LEU A 63 -21.20 16.50 3.15
N LEU A 64 -20.01 17.11 3.23
CA LEU A 64 -19.87 18.50 3.66
C LEU A 64 -20.63 19.47 2.73
N LEU A 65 -20.61 19.23 1.43
CA LEU A 65 -21.34 20.03 0.45
C LEU A 65 -22.85 20.03 0.73
N LYS A 66 -23.41 18.92 1.23
CA LYS A 66 -24.83 18.81 1.60
C LYS A 66 -25.18 19.51 2.90
N ILE A 67 -24.28 19.50 3.88
CA ILE A 67 -24.59 19.91 5.26
C ILE A 67 -23.99 21.26 5.68
N HIS A 68 -23.11 21.86 4.86
CA HIS A 68 -22.37 23.07 5.25
C HIS A 68 -23.29 24.28 5.49
N ASP A 69 -22.88 25.12 6.46
CA ASP A 69 -23.39 26.48 6.59
C ASP A 69 -22.66 27.39 5.60
N LYS A 70 -23.42 28.05 4.73
CA LYS A 70 -22.91 29.00 3.74
C LYS A 70 -22.16 30.19 4.35
N ASN A 71 -22.34 30.44 5.65
CA ASN A 71 -21.65 31.51 6.37
C ASN A 71 -20.42 31.03 7.15
N ASP A 72 -20.23 29.71 7.29
CA ASP A 72 -19.07 29.15 7.97
C ASP A 72 -17.86 29.13 7.04
N LYS A 73 -17.01 30.15 7.17
CA LYS A 73 -15.77 30.29 6.41
C LYS A 73 -14.82 29.09 6.56
N LYS A 74 -14.83 28.39 7.71
CA LYS A 74 -13.97 27.23 7.94
C LYS A 74 -14.45 26.07 7.07
N GLN A 75 -15.76 25.80 7.06
CA GLN A 75 -16.35 24.75 6.22
C GLN A 75 -16.16 25.04 4.73
N LEU A 76 -16.33 26.29 4.30
CA LEU A 76 -16.07 26.69 2.91
C LEU A 76 -14.60 26.49 2.51
N LYS A 77 -13.65 26.79 3.42
CA LYS A 77 -12.23 26.53 3.18
C LYS A 77 -11.95 25.03 3.06
N THR A 78 -12.53 24.22 3.95
CA THR A 78 -12.42 22.75 3.87
C THR A 78 -12.99 22.22 2.56
N LEU A 79 -14.15 22.70 2.10
CA LEU A 79 -14.70 22.35 0.79
C LEU A 79 -13.75 22.69 -0.35
N GLY A 80 -13.15 23.88 -0.33
CA GLY A 80 -12.18 24.30 -1.35
C GLY A 80 -10.90 23.43 -1.38
N TYR A 81 -10.45 22.96 -0.22
CA TYR A 81 -9.34 21.99 -0.13
C TYR A 81 -9.74 20.62 -0.65
N LEU A 82 -10.87 20.07 -0.18
CA LEU A 82 -11.35 18.74 -0.57
C LEU A 82 -11.68 18.64 -2.07
N ALA A 83 -12.13 19.74 -2.68
CA ALA A 83 -12.40 19.81 -4.12
C ALA A 83 -11.18 19.46 -4.98
N GLN A 84 -9.96 19.60 -4.47
CA GLN A 84 -8.71 19.28 -5.19
C GLN A 84 -8.55 17.77 -5.42
N PHE A 85 -9.22 16.92 -4.66
CA PHE A 85 -9.09 15.47 -4.71
C PHE A 85 -10.25 14.77 -5.43
N MET A 86 -11.15 15.53 -6.07
CA MET A 86 -12.37 14.96 -6.68
C MET A 86 -12.08 13.95 -7.79
N ASP A 87 -11.00 14.15 -8.55
CA ASP A 87 -10.57 13.24 -9.62
C ASP A 87 -9.89 11.98 -9.07
N GLU A 88 -9.29 12.08 -7.88
CA GLU A 88 -8.69 10.94 -7.17
C GLU A 88 -9.75 10.10 -6.43
N GLY A 89 -10.90 10.67 -6.10
CA GLY A 89 -11.93 9.97 -5.34
C GLY A 89 -11.47 9.65 -3.91
N ASP A 90 -11.72 8.42 -3.47
CA ASP A 90 -11.27 7.91 -2.17
C ASP A 90 -10.09 6.92 -2.32
N LYS A 91 -9.30 7.04 -3.39
CA LYS A 91 -8.16 6.12 -3.67
C LYS A 91 -7.15 6.04 -2.54
N ARG A 92 -6.94 7.14 -1.79
CA ARG A 92 -6.02 7.21 -0.65
C ARG A 92 -6.67 6.83 0.68
N ALA A 93 -7.88 6.28 0.67
CA ALA A 93 -8.56 5.91 1.90
C ALA A 93 -7.77 4.85 2.66
N VAL A 94 -7.63 5.05 3.98
CA VAL A 94 -7.00 4.06 4.86
C VAL A 94 -7.83 2.79 4.83
N PRO A 95 -7.31 1.65 4.33
CA PRO A 95 -8.13 0.46 4.12
C PRO A 95 -8.63 -0.12 5.43
N ARG A 96 -9.87 -0.61 5.44
CA ARG A 96 -10.39 -1.34 6.60
C ARG A 96 -9.58 -2.63 6.80
N PRO A 97 -9.12 -2.93 8.02
CA PRO A 97 -8.44 -4.17 8.33
C PRO A 97 -9.30 -5.39 8.00
N LYS A 98 -8.66 -6.43 7.45
CA LYS A 98 -9.34 -7.70 7.16
C LYS A 98 -9.79 -8.41 8.44
N SER A 99 -10.98 -8.98 8.44
CA SER A 99 -11.46 -9.87 9.51
C SER A 99 -10.61 -11.14 9.58
N LYS A 100 -10.71 -11.88 10.69
CA LYS A 100 -10.01 -13.16 10.85
C LYS A 100 -10.38 -14.16 9.76
N GLU A 101 -11.66 -14.22 9.39
CA GLU A 101 -12.19 -15.08 8.34
C GLU A 101 -11.62 -14.69 6.97
N GLN A 102 -11.57 -13.39 6.68
CA GLN A 102 -10.96 -12.86 5.46
C GLN A 102 -9.45 -13.16 5.39
N ILE A 103 -8.72 -13.03 6.50
CA ILE A 103 -7.31 -13.40 6.59
C ILE A 103 -7.11 -14.90 6.29
N LEU A 104 -7.96 -15.76 6.86
CA LEU A 104 -7.90 -17.20 6.62
C LEU A 104 -8.21 -17.55 5.16
N ALA A 105 -9.22 -16.91 4.56
CA ALA A 105 -9.58 -17.09 3.17
C ALA A 105 -8.44 -16.62 2.23
N GLN A 106 -7.85 -15.45 2.50
CA GLN A 106 -6.71 -14.95 1.74
C GLN A 106 -5.51 -15.90 1.86
N LYS A 107 -5.26 -16.46 3.04
CA LYS A 107 -4.17 -17.43 3.25
C LYS A 107 -4.39 -18.72 2.46
N ALA A 108 -5.63 -19.19 2.36
CA ALA A 108 -5.99 -20.34 1.53
C ALA A 108 -5.76 -20.05 0.03
N LYS A 109 -6.19 -18.87 -0.44
CA LYS A 109 -5.91 -18.37 -1.81
C LYS A 109 -4.41 -18.24 -2.08
N ALA A 110 -3.64 -17.69 -1.14
CA ALA A 110 -2.20 -17.54 -1.27
C ALA A 110 -1.47 -18.89 -1.40
N ALA A 111 -2.03 -19.97 -0.84
CA ALA A 111 -1.46 -21.31 -0.97
C ALA A 111 -1.58 -21.88 -2.40
N THR A 112 -2.51 -21.37 -3.22
CA THR A 112 -2.67 -21.80 -4.63
C THR A 112 -1.81 -21.00 -5.60
N LEU A 113 -1.13 -19.94 -5.12
CA LEU A 113 -0.31 -19.09 -5.97
C LEU A 113 1.00 -19.78 -6.38
N PRO A 114 1.51 -19.47 -7.59
CA PRO A 114 2.90 -19.74 -7.93
C PRO A 114 3.86 -19.16 -6.89
N LYS A 115 5.02 -19.78 -6.74
CA LYS A 115 6.06 -19.27 -5.85
C LYS A 115 6.88 -18.23 -6.59
N PHE A 116 6.88 -17.01 -6.07
CA PHE A 116 7.73 -15.92 -6.53
C PHE A 116 8.88 -15.79 -5.54
N ARG A 117 10.09 -16.06 -6.00
CA ARG A 117 11.28 -16.09 -5.15
C ARG A 117 11.58 -14.72 -4.56
N TYR A 118 11.46 -13.69 -5.38
CA TYR A 118 11.75 -12.31 -5.01
C TYR A 118 10.54 -11.63 -4.37
N HIS A 119 9.30 -12.06 -4.65
CA HIS A 119 8.09 -11.48 -4.02
C HIS A 119 7.23 -12.57 -3.35
N PRO A 120 7.64 -13.13 -2.20
CA PRO A 120 7.04 -14.36 -1.65
C PRO A 120 5.58 -14.25 -1.19
N GLU A 121 5.12 -13.05 -0.79
CA GLU A 121 3.76 -12.83 -0.27
C GLU A 121 2.96 -11.76 -1.04
N PRO A 122 2.76 -11.90 -2.37
CA PRO A 122 2.25 -10.81 -3.22
C PRO A 122 0.79 -10.41 -2.94
N LEU A 123 -0.01 -11.29 -2.32
CA LEU A 123 -1.35 -10.96 -1.84
C LEU A 123 -1.33 -10.15 -0.53
N LYS A 124 -0.31 -10.34 0.30
CA LYS A 124 -0.21 -9.67 1.60
C LYS A 124 0.32 -8.25 1.44
N THR A 125 1.28 -8.07 0.53
CA THR A 125 1.83 -6.76 0.14
C THR A 125 0.87 -5.96 -0.73
N GLY A 126 -0.20 -6.58 -1.26
CA GLY A 126 -1.22 -5.91 -2.07
C GLY A 126 -0.89 -5.79 -3.57
N ALA A 127 0.23 -6.37 -4.02
CA ALA A 127 0.58 -6.46 -5.45
C ALA A 127 -0.42 -7.30 -6.24
N PHE A 128 -0.98 -8.34 -5.61
CA PHE A 128 -2.18 -9.00 -6.12
C PHE A 128 -3.42 -8.56 -5.33
N LYS A 129 -4.52 -8.40 -6.05
CA LYS A 129 -5.86 -8.20 -5.49
C LYS A 129 -6.67 -9.50 -5.56
N ASP A 130 -7.68 -9.59 -4.70
CA ASP A 130 -8.51 -10.79 -4.55
C ASP A 130 -9.99 -10.51 -4.24
N ASP A 131 -10.43 -9.30 -4.55
CA ASP A 131 -11.76 -8.76 -4.30
C ASP A 131 -12.73 -8.91 -5.50
N MET A 132 -12.21 -9.17 -6.70
CA MET A 132 -12.99 -9.37 -7.92
C MET A 132 -12.60 -10.65 -8.68
N CYS A 133 -13.49 -11.09 -9.59
CA CYS A 133 -13.19 -12.11 -10.59
C CYS A 133 -13.06 -11.42 -11.95
N VAL A 134 -11.89 -11.52 -12.57
CA VAL A 134 -11.53 -10.82 -13.81
C VAL A 134 -11.03 -11.78 -14.88
N ILE A 135 -11.03 -11.36 -16.14
CA ILE A 135 -10.46 -12.12 -17.26
C ILE A 135 -9.01 -11.70 -17.43
N CYS A 136 -8.08 -12.65 -17.36
CA CYS A 136 -6.67 -12.40 -17.64
C CYS A 136 -6.47 -12.07 -19.12
N GLU A 137 -5.89 -10.91 -19.42
CA GLU A 137 -5.67 -10.46 -20.81
C GLU A 137 -4.55 -11.25 -21.51
N CYS A 138 -3.70 -11.95 -20.75
CA CYS A 138 -2.70 -12.86 -21.30
C CYS A 138 -3.34 -14.14 -21.84
N CYS A 139 -4.01 -14.92 -20.98
CA CYS A 139 -4.51 -16.26 -21.33
C CYS A 139 -6.02 -16.38 -21.57
N GLY A 140 -6.79 -15.31 -21.36
CA GLY A 140 -8.25 -15.28 -21.55
C GLY A 140 -9.05 -16.06 -20.50
N LYS A 141 -8.42 -16.52 -19.40
CA LYS A 141 -9.09 -17.29 -18.35
C LYS A 141 -9.57 -16.38 -17.22
N ASN A 142 -10.69 -16.75 -16.59
CA ASN A 142 -11.15 -16.12 -15.34
C ASN A 142 -10.19 -16.41 -14.19
N THR A 143 -9.95 -15.41 -13.35
CA THR A 143 -9.14 -15.52 -12.13
C THR A 143 -9.73 -14.66 -11.01
N GLU A 144 -9.71 -15.18 -9.79
CA GLU A 144 -10.12 -14.47 -8.56
C GLU A 144 -8.94 -13.80 -7.85
N ILE A 145 -7.72 -14.01 -8.36
CA ILE A 145 -6.50 -13.35 -7.91
C ILE A 145 -5.84 -12.77 -9.15
N TYR A 146 -5.53 -11.48 -9.11
CA TYR A 146 -5.01 -10.79 -10.28
C TYR A 146 -4.04 -9.70 -9.90
N TYR A 147 -3.21 -9.34 -10.87
CA TYR A 147 -2.30 -8.21 -10.84
C TYR A 147 -2.92 -7.07 -11.63
N GLU A 148 -2.93 -5.89 -11.03
CA GLU A 148 -3.43 -4.64 -11.64
C GLU A 148 -2.44 -3.47 -11.47
N ASN A 149 -1.27 -3.73 -10.88
CA ASN A 149 -0.20 -2.73 -10.93
C ASN A 149 0.24 -2.65 -12.40
N GLY A 150 0.46 -1.44 -12.92
CA GLY A 150 0.81 -1.27 -14.33
C GLY A 150 2.05 -2.09 -14.72
N ILE A 151 2.13 -2.49 -15.97
CA ILE A 151 3.33 -3.12 -16.54
C ILE A 151 4.07 -2.10 -17.41
N TYR A 152 5.40 -2.24 -17.49
CA TYR A 152 6.21 -1.43 -18.40
C TYR A 152 6.12 -2.04 -19.80
N SER A 153 5.14 -1.58 -20.59
CA SER A 153 4.85 -2.03 -21.95
C SER A 153 4.30 -0.88 -22.81
N GLU A 154 4.40 -1.00 -24.13
CA GLU A 154 3.66 -0.14 -25.06
C GLU A 154 2.15 -0.43 -25.06
N GLN A 155 1.74 -1.61 -24.60
CA GLN A 155 0.35 -2.05 -24.57
C GLN A 155 -0.30 -1.71 -23.23
N ASP A 156 -1.53 -1.21 -23.28
CA ASP A 156 -2.34 -0.97 -22.09
C ASP A 156 -2.95 -2.29 -21.62
N VAL A 157 -2.42 -2.82 -20.51
CA VAL A 157 -2.83 -4.09 -19.91
C VAL A 157 -3.25 -3.82 -18.48
N THR A 158 -4.49 -4.19 -18.15
CA THR A 158 -5.10 -3.94 -16.85
C THR A 158 -5.02 -5.16 -15.94
N TYR A 159 -5.33 -6.36 -16.43
CA TYR A 159 -5.49 -7.55 -15.57
C TYR A 159 -4.69 -8.76 -16.03
N LEU A 160 -3.80 -9.21 -15.15
CA LEU A 160 -2.99 -10.41 -15.37
C LEU A 160 -3.18 -11.44 -14.25
N CYS A 161 -3.25 -12.72 -14.61
CA CYS A 161 -3.29 -13.78 -13.61
C CYS A 161 -1.87 -14.14 -13.13
N PRO A 162 -1.72 -14.57 -11.87
CA PRO A 162 -0.43 -14.95 -11.30
C PRO A 162 0.33 -16.03 -12.10
N ALA A 163 -0.40 -16.95 -12.75
CA ALA A 163 0.21 -18.01 -13.54
C ALA A 163 0.95 -17.48 -14.77
N CYS A 164 0.37 -16.50 -15.48
CA CYS A 164 0.98 -15.89 -16.67
C CYS A 164 2.17 -14.99 -16.33
N ILE A 165 2.21 -14.43 -15.11
CA ILE A 165 3.40 -13.72 -14.61
C ILE A 165 4.49 -14.75 -14.30
N ALA A 166 4.18 -15.75 -13.47
CA ALA A 166 5.17 -16.71 -13.00
C ALA A 166 5.87 -17.52 -14.11
N ASN A 167 5.14 -17.84 -15.19
CA ASN A 167 5.67 -18.59 -16.32
C ASN A 167 6.27 -17.71 -17.43
N GLY A 168 6.22 -16.38 -17.31
CA GLY A 168 6.76 -15.42 -18.29
C GLY A 168 5.91 -15.24 -19.55
N GLU A 169 4.74 -15.87 -19.67
CA GLU A 169 3.87 -15.71 -20.85
C GLU A 169 3.37 -14.26 -20.98
N ALA A 170 3.07 -13.59 -19.86
CA ALA A 170 2.61 -12.21 -19.88
C ALA A 170 3.72 -11.27 -20.39
N ALA A 171 4.92 -11.34 -19.79
CA ALA A 171 6.07 -10.55 -20.24
C ALA A 171 6.36 -10.75 -21.72
N LYS A 172 6.39 -12.01 -22.17
CA LYS A 172 6.64 -12.34 -23.58
C LYS A 172 5.54 -11.85 -24.53
N LYS A 173 4.27 -11.97 -24.14
CA LYS A 173 3.14 -11.58 -25.00
C LYS A 173 3.08 -10.07 -25.18
N PHE A 174 3.37 -9.32 -24.13
CA PHE A 174 3.23 -7.88 -24.08
C PHE A 174 4.56 -7.13 -24.26
N ASP A 175 5.68 -7.84 -24.42
CA ASP A 175 7.04 -7.28 -24.44
C ASP A 175 7.25 -6.34 -23.24
N ALA A 176 7.04 -6.89 -22.05
CA ALA A 176 6.83 -6.11 -20.83
C ALA A 176 7.71 -6.56 -19.66
N THR A 177 8.04 -5.61 -18.79
CA THR A 177 8.59 -5.90 -17.46
C THR A 177 7.63 -5.46 -16.36
N PHE A 178 7.80 -6.04 -15.18
CA PHE A 178 6.99 -5.79 -13.98
C PHE A 178 7.72 -4.95 -12.93
N VAL A 179 8.99 -4.64 -13.15
CA VAL A 179 9.86 -3.92 -12.22
C VAL A 179 10.64 -2.88 -13.01
N GLN A 180 10.69 -1.64 -12.52
CA GLN A 180 11.37 -0.54 -13.21
C GLN A 180 12.89 -0.66 -13.15
N GLY A 181 13.41 -0.94 -11.95
CA GLY A 181 14.84 -0.93 -11.68
C GLY A 181 15.24 -1.86 -10.55
N ALA A 182 16.55 -2.10 -10.45
CA ALA A 182 17.14 -2.87 -9.37
C ALA A 182 18.60 -2.47 -9.16
N ASP A 183 19.12 -2.77 -7.96
CA ASP A 183 20.55 -2.71 -7.69
C ASP A 183 21.31 -3.64 -8.66
N LYS A 184 22.48 -3.20 -9.13
CA LYS A 184 23.30 -3.99 -10.04
C LYS A 184 23.93 -5.19 -9.32
N LEU A 185 23.80 -6.37 -9.89
CA LEU A 185 24.51 -7.56 -9.44
C LEU A 185 26.01 -7.48 -9.78
N ALA A 186 26.85 -8.14 -8.99
CA ALA A 186 28.29 -8.18 -9.27
C ALA A 186 28.59 -9.08 -10.47
N THR A 187 27.78 -10.13 -10.66
CA THR A 187 27.84 -11.04 -11.81
C THR A 187 26.60 -10.86 -12.68
N ASP A 188 26.81 -10.66 -13.99
CA ASP A 188 25.70 -10.64 -14.96
C ASP A 188 25.07 -12.03 -15.03
N ASP A 189 23.78 -12.13 -14.67
CA ASP A 189 23.03 -13.38 -14.66
C ASP A 189 21.64 -13.15 -15.25
N ALA A 190 21.54 -13.32 -16.56
CA ALA A 190 20.31 -13.10 -17.32
C ALA A 190 19.12 -13.92 -16.80
N LYS A 191 19.34 -15.03 -16.09
CA LYS A 191 18.24 -15.81 -15.51
C LYS A 191 17.65 -15.16 -14.27
N LYS A 192 18.48 -14.51 -13.44
CA LYS A 192 18.00 -13.74 -12.29
C LYS A 192 17.28 -12.49 -12.75
N ASP A 193 17.81 -11.84 -13.78
CA ASP A 193 17.18 -10.67 -14.38
C ASP A 193 15.82 -11.05 -15.00
N GLU A 194 15.75 -12.11 -15.80
CA GLU A 194 14.48 -12.63 -16.33
C GLU A 194 13.48 -12.99 -15.20
N GLU A 195 13.94 -13.67 -14.15
CA GLU A 195 13.08 -14.04 -13.01
C GLU A 195 12.53 -12.79 -12.28
N LEU A 196 13.35 -11.75 -12.10
CA LEU A 196 12.93 -10.52 -11.46
C LEU A 196 12.03 -9.68 -12.38
N PHE A 197 12.53 -9.28 -13.54
CA PHE A 197 11.88 -8.27 -14.38
C PHE A 197 10.68 -8.82 -15.14
N GLU A 198 10.68 -10.11 -15.51
CA GLU A 198 9.64 -10.69 -16.37
C GLU A 198 8.69 -11.64 -15.63
N ARG A 199 9.08 -12.13 -14.45
CA ARG A 199 8.37 -13.23 -13.77
C ARG A 199 8.07 -12.99 -12.30
N THR A 200 8.42 -11.81 -11.77
CA THR A 200 8.08 -11.39 -10.41
C THR A 200 7.11 -10.20 -10.48
N PRO A 201 5.95 -10.23 -9.79
CA PRO A 201 5.07 -9.08 -9.75
C PRO A 201 5.76 -7.91 -9.03
N GLY A 202 5.69 -6.71 -9.62
CA GLY A 202 6.13 -5.46 -8.98
C GLY A 202 5.34 -5.12 -7.71
N TYR A 203 5.82 -4.13 -6.97
CA TYR A 203 5.15 -3.57 -5.80
C TYR A 203 4.78 -2.11 -6.06
N GLU A 204 3.80 -1.57 -5.35
CA GLU A 204 3.38 -0.18 -5.57
C GLU A 204 4.37 0.80 -4.93
N SER A 205 4.83 1.81 -5.68
CA SER A 205 5.73 2.85 -5.19
C SER A 205 5.44 4.23 -5.79
N TRP A 206 6.13 5.28 -5.32
CA TRP A 206 5.89 6.66 -5.75
C TRP A 206 6.56 6.98 -7.10
N GLN A 207 7.85 6.68 -7.23
CA GLN A 207 8.68 7.00 -8.41
C GLN A 207 8.98 5.78 -9.30
N GLY A 208 8.50 4.59 -8.91
CA GLY A 208 8.71 3.31 -9.59
C GLY A 208 9.50 2.29 -8.75
N GLU A 209 9.38 1.01 -9.07
CA GLU A 209 9.97 -0.06 -8.24
C GLU A 209 11.49 -0.12 -8.38
N HIS A 210 12.19 -0.19 -7.24
CA HIS A 210 13.63 -0.40 -7.22
C HIS A 210 14.00 -1.59 -6.32
N TRP A 211 14.39 -2.70 -6.94
CA TRP A 211 14.70 -3.93 -6.22
C TRP A 211 16.09 -3.91 -5.57
N VAL A 212 16.16 -4.27 -4.29
CA VAL A 212 17.44 -4.33 -3.56
C VAL A 212 18.17 -5.65 -3.77
N ALA A 213 19.49 -5.60 -3.97
CA ALA A 213 20.36 -6.78 -4.10
C ALA A 213 21.29 -6.96 -2.89
N CYS A 214 21.60 -8.21 -2.56
CA CYS A 214 22.56 -8.57 -1.51
C CYS A 214 23.11 -9.98 -1.76
N CYS A 215 24.42 -10.18 -1.53
CA CYS A 215 25.10 -11.45 -1.80
C CYS A 215 24.98 -11.90 -3.27
N ASP A 216 25.12 -10.96 -4.21
CA ASP A 216 25.06 -11.20 -5.66
C ASP A 216 23.74 -11.85 -6.13
N ASP A 217 22.64 -11.49 -5.48
CA ASP A 217 21.28 -11.95 -5.78
C ASP A 217 20.26 -10.89 -5.35
N TYR A 218 19.08 -10.92 -5.94
CA TYR A 218 17.98 -10.04 -5.54
C TYR A 218 17.36 -10.50 -4.22
N CYS A 219 17.00 -9.54 -3.38
CA CYS A 219 16.36 -9.82 -2.10
C CYS A 219 14.88 -10.18 -2.26
N ALA A 220 14.29 -10.82 -1.25
CA ALA A 220 12.86 -10.99 -1.17
C ALA A 220 12.18 -9.72 -0.65
N PHE A 221 11.26 -9.12 -1.41
CA PHE A 221 10.41 -8.03 -0.96
C PHE A 221 9.35 -8.52 0.03
N LEU A 222 9.20 -7.81 1.14
CA LEU A 222 8.34 -8.19 2.27
C LEU A 222 7.16 -7.23 2.49
N GLY A 223 7.10 -6.11 1.78
CA GLY A 223 6.07 -5.09 1.92
C GLY A 223 6.60 -3.76 2.43
N ASP A 224 5.67 -2.81 2.58
CA ASP A 224 5.95 -1.48 3.12
C ASP A 224 6.32 -1.54 4.60
N VAL A 225 7.17 -0.61 5.02
CA VAL A 225 7.67 -0.55 6.38
C VAL A 225 7.90 0.90 6.82
N GLY A 226 7.61 1.19 8.09
CA GLY A 226 8.00 2.42 8.76
C GLY A 226 9.03 2.15 9.87
N THR A 227 9.53 3.21 10.49
CA THR A 227 10.50 3.08 11.59
C THR A 227 9.92 2.26 12.74
N LYS A 228 8.62 2.42 13.03
CA LYS A 228 7.94 1.70 14.11
C LYS A 228 7.94 0.20 13.88
N GLU A 229 7.61 -0.25 12.67
CA GLU A 229 7.59 -1.68 12.33
C GLU A 229 9.01 -2.27 12.40
N LEU A 230 10.03 -1.52 11.97
CA LEU A 230 11.43 -1.92 12.11
C LEU A 230 11.87 -2.05 13.59
N GLU A 231 11.39 -1.16 14.45
CA GLU A 231 11.65 -1.19 15.90
C GLU A 231 10.94 -2.36 16.59
N GLU A 232 9.68 -2.62 16.23
CA GLU A 232 8.92 -3.78 16.72
C GLU A 232 9.56 -5.11 16.31
N LEU A 233 10.16 -5.15 15.12
CA LEU A 233 10.94 -6.30 14.63
C LEU A 233 12.35 -6.38 15.25
N GLY A 234 12.81 -5.32 15.94
CA GLY A 234 14.15 -5.26 16.54
C GLY A 234 15.29 -5.16 15.53
N ILE A 235 15.02 -4.68 14.31
CA ILE A 235 15.99 -4.61 13.20
C ILE A 235 16.33 -3.18 12.78
N ALA A 236 15.69 -2.17 13.36
CA ALA A 236 15.84 -0.76 12.96
C ALA A 236 17.31 -0.30 12.89
N ASP A 237 18.11 -0.54 13.94
CA ASP A 237 19.49 -0.07 13.98
C ASP A 237 20.36 -0.71 12.89
N GLU A 238 20.20 -2.01 12.64
CA GLU A 238 20.94 -2.71 11.57
C GLU A 238 20.53 -2.19 10.19
N VAL A 239 19.23 -2.04 9.97
CA VAL A 239 18.66 -1.60 8.69
C VAL A 239 19.08 -0.17 8.36
N PHE A 240 18.99 0.77 9.30
CA PHE A 240 19.40 2.16 9.05
C PHE A 240 20.92 2.31 8.93
N ALA A 241 21.71 1.50 9.63
CA ALA A 241 23.17 1.48 9.45
C ALA A 241 23.58 0.92 8.08
N ASP A 242 22.80 -0.02 7.52
CA ASP A 242 22.99 -0.50 6.17
C ASP A 242 22.54 0.54 5.13
N TYR A 243 21.36 1.13 5.33
CA TYR A 243 20.81 2.19 4.48
C TYR A 243 21.74 3.40 4.39
N ALA A 244 22.41 3.78 5.49
CA ALA A 244 23.39 4.89 5.50
C ALA A 244 24.59 4.70 4.54
N LYS A 245 24.78 3.50 3.98
CA LYS A 245 25.79 3.23 2.96
C LYS A 245 25.30 3.57 1.54
N ARG A 246 23.99 3.79 1.38
CA ARG A 246 23.39 4.30 0.15
C ARG A 246 23.62 5.81 0.10
N ASP A 247 23.97 6.31 -1.08
CA ASP A 247 24.16 7.74 -1.33
C ASP A 247 22.84 8.36 -1.81
N ASP A 248 21.85 8.36 -0.91
CA ASP A 248 20.48 8.80 -1.16
C ASP A 248 20.02 9.74 -0.02
N TYR A 249 18.85 9.54 0.60
CA TYR A 249 18.43 10.33 1.76
C TYR A 249 19.33 10.14 3.00
N ASP A 250 19.45 11.19 3.82
CA ASP A 250 20.10 11.10 5.14
C ASP A 250 19.42 10.07 6.04
N ALA A 251 20.20 9.15 6.62
CA ALA A 251 19.67 8.03 7.39
C ALA A 251 18.97 8.45 8.70
N LYS A 252 19.39 9.57 9.31
CA LYS A 252 18.73 10.07 10.52
C LYS A 252 17.37 10.67 10.18
N MET A 253 17.31 11.48 9.13
CA MET A 253 16.06 12.00 8.59
C MET A 253 15.12 10.85 8.20
N ALA A 254 15.66 9.84 7.49
CA ALA A 254 14.88 8.68 7.10
C ALA A 254 14.26 7.99 8.31
N ARG A 255 15.05 7.73 9.37
CA ARG A 255 14.54 7.13 10.60
C ARG A 255 13.45 7.96 11.29
N GLU A 256 13.50 9.28 11.20
CA GLU A 256 12.50 10.15 11.82
C GLU A 256 11.19 10.22 11.02
N LEU A 257 11.25 10.08 9.69
CA LEU A 257 10.11 10.33 8.79
C LEU A 257 9.46 9.08 8.19
N LEU A 258 10.09 7.90 8.27
CA LEU A 258 9.62 6.69 7.61
C LEU A 258 8.30 6.18 8.20
N VAL A 259 7.26 6.16 7.37
CA VAL A 259 5.93 5.62 7.69
C VAL A 259 5.52 4.64 6.60
N ALA A 260 5.04 3.44 6.97
CA ALA A 260 4.55 2.46 6.02
C ALA A 260 3.40 3.05 5.17
N GLY A 261 3.55 3.04 3.84
CA GLY A 261 2.60 3.64 2.90
C GLY A 261 2.46 5.16 2.99
N GLY A 262 3.40 5.86 3.63
CA GLY A 262 3.39 7.33 3.76
C GLY A 262 4.03 8.05 2.56
N ASP A 263 4.05 9.38 2.62
CA ASP A 263 4.71 10.23 1.61
C ASP A 263 6.24 10.04 1.58
N PHE A 264 6.81 9.51 2.67
CA PHE A 264 8.19 9.05 2.76
C PHE A 264 8.15 7.55 3.09
N ALA A 265 8.07 6.73 2.03
CA ALA A 265 7.75 5.31 2.10
C ALA A 265 9.02 4.45 2.17
N GLY A 266 8.98 3.42 3.01
CA GLY A 266 10.02 2.40 3.10
C GLY A 266 9.55 1.06 2.56
N TYR A 267 10.42 0.37 1.83
CA TYR A 267 10.18 -0.95 1.27
C TYR A 267 11.15 -1.94 1.86
N LEU A 268 10.65 -2.95 2.58
CA LEU A 268 11.49 -3.92 3.27
C LEU A 268 11.86 -5.09 2.38
N PHE A 269 13.14 -5.42 2.36
CA PHE A 269 13.71 -6.55 1.64
C PHE A 269 14.48 -7.45 2.60
N ARG A 270 14.56 -8.74 2.26
CA ARG A 270 15.36 -9.73 3.00
C ARG A 270 16.24 -10.54 2.06
N CYS A 271 17.55 -10.53 2.31
CA CYS A 271 18.49 -11.31 1.52
C CYS A 271 18.17 -12.80 1.60
N LEU A 272 18.15 -13.47 0.44
CA LEU A 272 17.86 -14.91 0.35
C LEU A 272 18.98 -15.77 0.94
N HIS A 273 20.20 -15.23 1.06
CA HIS A 273 21.40 -15.95 1.49
C HIS A 273 21.73 -15.64 2.95
N CYS A 274 22.08 -14.39 3.28
CA CYS A 274 22.50 -14.01 4.63
C CYS A 274 21.34 -13.68 5.58
N LYS A 275 20.11 -13.63 5.07
CA LYS A 275 18.86 -13.36 5.82
C LYS A 275 18.78 -11.97 6.47
N LYS A 276 19.74 -11.09 6.21
CA LYS A 276 19.73 -9.68 6.62
C LYS A 276 18.62 -8.91 5.92
N TYR A 277 18.17 -7.87 6.60
CA TYR A 277 17.16 -6.95 6.09
C TYR A 277 17.81 -5.74 5.45
N HIS A 278 17.19 -5.26 4.38
CA HIS A 278 17.58 -4.06 3.65
C HIS A 278 16.31 -3.25 3.39
N ILE A 279 16.46 -1.94 3.24
CA ILE A 279 15.35 -1.07 2.83
C ILE A 279 15.71 -0.29 1.58
N TYR A 280 14.69 -0.04 0.77
CA TYR A 280 14.67 1.03 -0.22
C TYR A 280 13.70 2.11 0.27
N ILE A 281 13.99 3.37 -0.01
CA ILE A 281 13.16 4.51 0.39
C ILE A 281 12.80 5.31 -0.84
N ASP A 282 11.54 5.73 -0.92
CA ASP A 282 11.00 6.55 -1.99
C ASP A 282 10.07 7.62 -1.42
N ALA A 283 9.89 8.72 -2.13
CA ALA A 283 9.08 9.85 -1.68
C ALA A 283 8.24 10.48 -2.80
N CYS A 284 7.06 10.98 -2.44
CA CYS A 284 6.15 11.73 -3.31
C CYS A 284 6.51 13.21 -3.43
#